data_AF-A0A368VTZ2-F1
#
_entry.id   AF-A0A368VTZ2-F1
#
_cell.length_a   1.000
_cell.length_b   1.000
_cell.length_c   1.000
_cell.angle_alpha   90.00
_cell.angle_beta   90.00
_cell.angle_gamma   90.00
#
_symmetry.space_group_name_H-M   'P 1'
#
loop_
_entity.id
_entity.type
_entity.pdbx_description
1 polymer ?
#
loop_
_entity_poly.entity_id
_entity_poly.type
_entity_poly.pdbx_seq_one_letter_code
_entity_poly.pdbx_strand_id
1 'polypeptide(L)'
;MYIENIEWDANNRSHALTRASEVEIDQAIANVHRAPRNKKSGTATHLLHGCTDGGRRLVVAVIYDPDTYTVRPITAWEEGR
;
A
#
# COMPACT_ATOMS: atom_id res chain seq x y z
N MET A 1 5.06 11.39 -4.82
CA MET A 1 5.75 10.22 -4.25
C MET A 1 6.16 9.36 -5.42
N TYR A 2 7.42 8.93 -5.47
CA TYR A 2 7.91 8.04 -6.53
C TYR A 2 8.18 6.68 -5.90
N ILE A 3 7.71 5.62 -6.53
CA ILE A 3 7.81 4.24 -6.02
C ILE A 3 8.46 3.42 -7.12
N GLU A 4 9.61 2.84 -6.81
CA GLU A 4 10.35 1.99 -7.74
C GLU A 4 10.20 0.51 -7.38
N ASN A 5 10.18 0.19 -6.08
CA ASN A 5 10.18 -1.18 -5.59
C ASN A 5 9.07 -1.41 -4.55
N ILE A 6 8.50 -2.62 -4.57
CA ILE A 6 7.58 -3.12 -3.55
C ILE A 6 8.27 -4.29 -2.85
N GLU A 7 8.53 -4.12 -1.55
CA GLU A 7 9.19 -5.15 -0.75
C GLU A 7 8.14 -6.00 -0.01
N TRP A 8 8.10 -7.27 -0.39
CA TRP A 8 7.29 -8.32 0.24
C TRP A 8 8.17 -9.22 1.10
N ASP A 9 7.82 -9.34 2.38
CA ASP A 9 8.43 -10.24 3.36
C ASP A 9 7.37 -11.17 3.99
N ALA A 10 7.81 -12.21 4.70
CA ALA A 10 6.88 -13.20 5.26
C ALA A 10 5.90 -12.59 6.29
N ASN A 11 6.30 -11.51 6.98
CA ASN A 11 5.50 -10.87 8.03
C ASN A 11 4.45 -9.94 7.42
N ASN A 12 4.82 -9.15 6.41
CA ASN A 12 3.89 -8.23 5.79
C ASN A 12 2.89 -8.90 4.85
N ARG A 13 3.30 -10.00 4.19
CA ARG A 13 2.44 -10.77 3.29
C ARG A 13 1.21 -11.32 3.99
N SER A 14 1.38 -11.95 5.15
CA SER A 14 0.24 -12.52 5.91
C SER A 14 -0.81 -11.47 6.30
N HIS A 15 -0.37 -10.30 6.76
CA HIS A 15 -1.27 -9.24 7.23
C HIS A 15 -1.86 -8.40 6.08
N ALA A 16 -1.07 -8.12 5.04
CA ALA A 16 -1.52 -7.35 3.90
C ALA A 16 -2.58 -8.09 3.08
N LEU A 17 -2.42 -9.41 2.96
CA LEU A 17 -3.27 -10.25 2.13
C LEU A 17 -4.61 -10.65 2.78
N THR A 18 -4.91 -10.14 3.97
CA THR A 18 -6.16 -10.48 4.68
C THR A 18 -7.42 -9.99 3.95
N ARG A 19 -7.33 -8.90 3.18
CA ARG A 19 -8.51 -8.23 2.56
C ARG A 19 -8.37 -7.92 1.07
N ALA A 20 -7.18 -8.09 0.51
CA ALA A 20 -6.86 -7.90 -0.89
C ALA A 20 -5.79 -8.91 -1.28
N SER A 21 -5.77 -9.33 -2.54
CA SER A 21 -4.68 -10.17 -3.04
C SER A 21 -3.40 -9.34 -3.28
N GLU A 22 -2.27 -10.02 -3.44
CA GLU A 22 -0.97 -9.38 -3.68
C GLU A 22 -1.01 -8.56 -4.97
N VAL A 23 -1.56 -9.16 -6.02
CA VAL A 23 -1.75 -8.52 -7.33
C VAL A 23 -2.59 -7.25 -7.23
N GLU A 24 -3.65 -7.27 -6.42
CA GLU A 24 -4.50 -6.08 -6.24
C GLU A 24 -3.79 -4.97 -5.47
N ILE A 25 -2.95 -5.33 -4.49
CA ILE A 25 -2.14 -4.36 -3.76
C ILE A 25 -1.09 -3.76 -4.69
N ASP A 26 -0.40 -4.58 -5.48
CA ASP A 26 0.59 -4.12 -6.45
C ASP A 26 -0.04 -3.20 -7.49
N GLN A 27 -1.20 -3.57 -8.04
CA GLN A 27 -1.97 -2.71 -8.95
C GLN A 27 -2.38 -1.39 -8.28
N ALA A 28 -2.89 -1.43 -7.05
CA ALA A 28 -3.27 -0.22 -6.34
C ALA A 28 -2.07 0.70 -6.05
N ILE A 29 -0.90 0.13 -5.77
CA ILE A 29 0.35 0.88 -5.59
C ILE A 29 0.80 1.51 -6.91
N ALA A 30 0.77 0.75 -8.02
CA ALA A 30 1.11 1.24 -9.34
C ALA A 30 0.16 2.35 -9.82
N ASN A 31 -1.13 2.22 -9.54
CA ASN A 31 -2.19 3.17 -9.89
C ASN A 31 -2.49 4.16 -8.76
N VAL A 32 -1.49 4.49 -7.94
CA VAL A 32 -1.66 5.42 -6.83
C VAL A 32 -1.97 6.83 -7.35
N HIS A 33 -3.03 7.45 -6.84
CA HIS A 33 -3.40 8.83 -7.16
C HIS A 33 -3.31 9.76 -5.95
N ARG A 34 -3.26 9.21 -4.73
CA ARG A 34 -3.08 9.98 -3.50
C ARG A 34 -2.23 9.21 -2.50
N ALA A 35 -1.27 9.89 -1.88
CA ALA A 35 -0.37 9.28 -0.90
C ALA A 35 -0.14 10.20 0.32
N PRO A 36 -1.18 10.49 1.14
CA PRO A 36 -0.98 11.27 2.35
C PRO A 36 -0.02 10.55 3.31
N ARG A 37 0.82 11.35 3.99
CA ARG A 37 1.54 10.89 5.17
C ARG A 37 0.52 10.50 6.24
N ASN A 38 0.69 9.32 6.82
CA ASN A 38 -0.11 8.87 7.95
C ASN A 38 0.28 9.69 9.19
N LYS A 39 -0.68 10.48 9.71
CA LYS A 39 -0.46 11.35 10.88
C LYS A 39 -0.76 10.64 12.21
N LYS A 40 -1.39 9.46 12.18
CA LYS A 40 -1.58 8.64 13.38
C LYS A 40 -0.26 7.93 13.71
N SER A 41 0.17 8.01 14.97
CA SER A 41 1.26 7.17 15.46
C SER A 41 0.94 5.70 15.21
N GLY A 42 1.83 5.03 14.48
CA GLY A 42 1.69 3.64 14.07
C GLY A 42 2.83 3.22 13.16
N THR A 43 2.83 1.95 12.77
CA THR A 43 3.89 1.34 11.96
C THR A 43 3.92 1.88 10.52
N ALA A 44 2.77 2.31 9.97
CA ALA A 44 2.67 2.82 8.61
C ALA A 44 3.00 4.33 8.53
N THR A 45 3.83 4.69 7.56
CA THR A 45 4.26 6.08 7.30
C THR A 45 3.34 6.82 6.34
N HIS A 46 2.72 6.10 5.39
CA HIS A 46 1.87 6.66 4.33
C HIS A 46 0.67 5.75 4.09
N LEU A 47 -0.40 6.35 3.58
CA LEU A 47 -1.58 5.65 3.07
C LEU A 47 -1.63 5.87 1.57
N LEU A 48 -1.49 4.82 0.77
CA LEU A 48 -1.58 4.90 -0.68
C LEU A 48 -3.01 4.61 -1.10
N HIS A 49 -3.64 5.56 -1.75
CA HIS A 49 -4.96 5.40 -2.35
C HIS A 49 -4.79 5.16 -3.85
N GLY A 50 -5.28 4.01 -4.29
CA GLY A 50 -5.15 3.56 -5.67
C GLY A 50 -6.31 2.69 -6.10
N CYS A 51 -6.24 2.24 -7.36
CA CYS A 51 -7.27 1.41 -7.96
C CYS A 51 -6.67 0.13 -8.53
N THR A 52 -7.39 -0.98 -8.39
CA THR A 52 -7.10 -2.20 -9.15
C THR A 52 -7.59 -2.05 -10.59
N ASP A 53 -7.08 -2.88 -11.50
CA ASP A 53 -7.52 -2.87 -12.90
C ASP A 53 -8.99 -3.30 -13.05
N GLY A 54 -9.52 -4.03 -12.06
CA GLY A 54 -10.94 -4.37 -11.93
C GLY A 54 -11.82 -3.24 -11.36
N GLY A 55 -11.25 -2.05 -11.10
CA GLY A 55 -11.99 -0.88 -10.63
C GLY A 55 -12.22 -0.80 -9.12
N ARG A 56 -11.67 -1.73 -8.32
CA ARG A 56 -11.75 -1.66 -6.85
C ARG A 56 -10.81 -0.56 -6.35
N ARG A 57 -11.29 0.29 -5.44
CA ARG A 57 -10.46 1.32 -4.79
C ARG A 57 -9.89 0.79 -3.49
N LEU A 58 -8.58 0.81 -3.36
CA LEU A 58 -7.87 0.32 -2.18
C LEU A 58 -7.09 1.45 -1.50
N VAL A 59 -7.08 1.39 -0.17
CA VAL A 59 -6.13 2.10 0.68
C VAL A 59 -5.11 1.10 1.17
N VAL A 60 -3.84 1.32 0.86
CA VAL A 60 -2.71 0.49 1.26
C VAL A 60 -1.87 1.28 2.26
N ALA A 61 -1.82 0.81 3.50
CA ALA A 61 -0.92 1.36 4.51
C ALA A 61 0.49 0.81 4.27
N VAL A 62 1.47 1.72 4.13
CA VAL A 62 2.85 1.36 3.79
C VAL A 62 3.88 2.05 4.69
N ILE A 63 5.02 1.41 4.84
CA ILE A 63 6.28 2.11 5.14
C ILE A 63 6.90 2.50 3.81
N TYR A 64 7.29 3.77 3.67
CA TYR A 64 8.00 4.26 2.51
C TYR A 64 9.39 4.67 2.92
N ASP A 65 10.37 4.11 2.23
CA ASP A 65 11.77 4.51 2.31
C ASP A 65 12.08 5.48 1.16
N PRO A 66 12.31 6.77 1.45
CA PRO A 66 12.61 7.76 0.42
C PRO A 66 14.00 7.61 -0.18
N ASP A 67 14.93 6.92 0.48
CA ASP A 67 16.31 6.78 0.01
C ASP A 67 16.41 5.70 -1.08
N THR A 68 15.55 4.68 -1.02
CA THR A 68 15.51 3.55 -1.97
C THR A 68 14.27 3.55 -2.87
N TYR A 69 13.36 4.50 -2.69
CA TYR A 69 12.04 4.55 -3.34
C TYR A 69 11.25 3.25 -3.17
N THR A 70 11.44 2.57 -2.04
CA THR A 70 10.82 1.29 -1.73
C THR A 70 9.60 1.49 -0.84
N VAL A 71 8.51 0.78 -1.16
CA VAL A 71 7.35 0.66 -0.27
C VAL A 71 7.26 -0.74 0.29
N ARG A 72 6.92 -0.82 1.57
CA ARG A 72 6.58 -2.05 2.27
C ARG A 72 5.10 -2.00 2.64
N PRO A 73 4.24 -2.77 1.97
CA PRO A 73 2.85 -2.92 2.37
C PRO A 73 2.77 -3.43 3.80
N ILE A 74 1.79 -2.99 4.58
CA ILE A 74 1.49 -3.53 5.93
C ILE A 74 0.08 -4.11 5.93
N THR A 75 -0.89 -3.32 5.47
CA THR A 75 -2.28 -3.76 5.36
C THR A 75 -2.99 -2.99 4.25
N ALA A 76 -4.01 -3.60 3.67
CA ALA A 76 -4.85 -3.00 2.65
C ALA A 76 -6.33 -3.19 2.98
N TRP A 77 -7.16 -2.23 2.58
CA TRP A 77 -8.61 -2.31 2.69
C TRP A 77 -9.29 -1.47 1.60
N GLU A 78 -10.58 -1.68 1.39
CA GLU A 78 -11.34 -0.89 0.42
C GLU A 78 -11.58 0.55 0.92
N GLU A 79 -11.44 1.50 0.02
CA GLU A 79 -11.71 2.91 0.32
C GLU A 79 -13.19 3.11 0.68
N GLY A 80 -13.46 3.63 1.88
CA GLY A 80 -14.82 3.88 2.38
C GLY A 80 -15.35 2.86 3.39
N ARG A 81 -14.53 1.87 3.80
CA ARG A 81 -14.87 0.86 4.81
C ARG A 81 -14.25 1.13 6.18
#